data_AF-A0A0W8DM83-F1
#
_entry.id   AF-A0A0W8DM83-F1
#
_cell.length_a   1.000
_cell.length_b   1.000
_cell.length_c   1.000
_cell.angle_alpha   90.00
_cell.angle_beta   90.00
_cell.angle_gamma   90.00
#
_symmetry.space_group_name_H-M   'P 1'
#
loop_
_entity.id
_entity.type
_entity.pdbx_description
1 polymer ?
#
loop_
_entity_poly.entity_id
_entity_poly.type
_entity_poly.pdbx_seq_one_letter_code
_entity_poly.pdbx_strand_id
1 'polypeptide(L)'
;MSREAGTNLRNLLAFLVSHYALMRGESARMLELANLHSIMLENEGYSPCRAIVMVMRQGKTNQVGRIEVGACMRNKIVEICPHGLLGLYLFWRWHVDGEAFPDFTSSDRWYPLKLLQTGKDPKKTMLYKVHREAITAALNHVGIRSKAKAHVGRGSGSRMADLGGASESQLRRLGRWNTQAMEKCYLTSLPREAMRTLAGFEPSRGNFFVARASAEPPSVLQSMIFPQVEKWQHAINDGKAEQSIAAGSFLELLQYLRKVILQDAVFLKDLTPHHPVWQHDIFSSDEFMKFKGETRKTISTMENPADQRLQKAMPILKAKLDGAHQDFKTSIDRVRSTVDAIEWNIADILRTLEPLRGGTAILQVKLVSNQASSVAAFPSCSSTVTSEARSDKPSTSHYKMRRGLESVKELWEEWSVGFDGGTPVRELEERYGTKWCDADERRFFNRCRSVLNFVQQLSREDQRDACVGADVATKLAVHYVDDTRKTRRKTLNWLSKNIALIHGEVKSRLIARISLDQVATQRWISHRGQPL
;
A
#
# COMPACT_ATOMS: atom_id res chain seq x y z
N MET A 1 -2.45 6.39 -46.02
CA MET A 1 -1.51 5.78 -45.05
C MET A 1 -1.29 6.64 -43.80
N SER A 2 -0.97 7.94 -43.90
CA SER A 2 -0.74 8.79 -42.70
C SER A 2 -1.97 8.93 -41.80
N ARG A 3 -3.13 9.35 -42.32
CA ARG A 3 -4.36 9.55 -41.51
C ARG A 3 -4.84 8.31 -40.75
N GLU A 4 -4.57 7.12 -41.28
CA GLU A 4 -4.90 5.85 -40.65
C GLU A 4 -4.00 5.58 -39.44
N ALA A 5 -2.70 5.86 -39.56
CA ALA A 5 -1.74 5.75 -38.46
C ALA A 5 -2.12 6.66 -37.27
N GLY A 6 -2.47 7.91 -37.53
CA GLY A 6 -2.98 8.83 -36.50
C GLY A 6 -4.27 8.35 -35.83
N THR A 7 -5.19 7.80 -36.63
CA THR A 7 -6.43 7.19 -36.12
C THR A 7 -6.15 5.99 -35.21
N ASN A 8 -5.18 5.15 -35.56
CA ASN A 8 -4.77 4.00 -34.76
C ASN A 8 -4.10 4.42 -33.44
N LEU A 9 -3.21 5.42 -33.47
CA LEU A 9 -2.60 6.00 -32.26
C LEU A 9 -3.68 6.53 -31.30
N ARG A 10 -4.64 7.29 -31.81
CA ARG A 10 -5.78 7.81 -31.03
C ARG A 10 -6.59 6.67 -30.40
N ASN A 11 -6.92 5.65 -31.17
CA ASN A 11 -7.75 4.53 -30.70
C ASN A 11 -7.01 3.72 -29.63
N LEU A 12 -5.70 3.50 -29.80
CA LEU A 12 -4.85 2.87 -28.80
C LEU A 12 -4.76 3.71 -27.53
N LEU A 13 -4.62 5.04 -27.65
CA LEU A 13 -4.60 5.94 -26.50
C LEU A 13 -5.92 5.90 -25.72
N ALA A 14 -7.05 5.88 -26.43
CA ALA A 14 -8.36 5.75 -25.81
C ALA A 14 -8.46 4.47 -24.98
N PHE A 15 -7.89 3.36 -25.46
CA PHE A 15 -7.82 2.10 -24.72
C PHE A 15 -6.87 2.20 -23.51
N LEU A 16 -5.62 2.68 -23.68
CA LEU A 16 -4.63 2.74 -22.59
C LEU A 16 -5.07 3.67 -21.47
N VAL A 17 -5.64 4.84 -21.77
CA VAL A 17 -6.18 5.75 -20.75
C VAL A 17 -7.34 5.08 -20.00
N SER A 18 -8.23 4.40 -20.72
CA SER A 18 -9.32 3.64 -20.08
C SER A 18 -8.82 2.49 -19.22
N HIS A 19 -7.71 1.86 -19.60
CA HIS A 19 -7.10 0.74 -18.89
C HIS A 19 -6.33 1.19 -17.65
N TYR A 20 -5.36 2.09 -17.80
CA TYR A 20 -4.45 2.46 -16.71
C TYR A 20 -5.02 3.47 -15.72
N ALA A 21 -5.96 4.33 -16.16
CA ALA A 21 -6.68 5.21 -15.25
C ALA A 21 -8.03 4.62 -14.83
N LEU A 22 -8.37 3.39 -15.22
CA LEU A 22 -9.66 2.71 -14.98
C LEU A 22 -10.90 3.52 -15.43
N MET A 23 -10.75 4.36 -16.45
CA MET A 23 -11.79 5.28 -16.91
C MET A 23 -12.85 4.55 -17.75
N ARG A 24 -14.10 5.04 -17.72
CA ARG A 24 -15.10 4.59 -18.70
C ARG A 24 -14.77 5.16 -20.07
N GLY A 25 -15.12 4.43 -21.13
CA GLY A 25 -14.91 4.93 -22.49
C GLY A 25 -15.63 6.26 -22.78
N GLU A 26 -16.73 6.57 -22.08
CA GLU A 26 -17.38 7.89 -22.15
C GLU A 26 -16.47 9.00 -21.60
N SER A 27 -15.98 8.84 -20.38
CA SER A 27 -15.05 9.79 -19.76
C SER A 27 -13.81 10.01 -20.63
N ALA A 28 -13.24 8.92 -21.18
CA ALA A 28 -12.08 9.02 -22.07
C ALA A 28 -12.37 9.84 -23.35
N ARG A 29 -13.58 9.75 -23.93
CA ARG A 29 -13.96 10.55 -25.12
C ARG A 29 -14.18 12.02 -24.80
N MET A 30 -14.63 12.33 -23.60
CA MET A 30 -14.94 13.70 -23.20
C MET A 30 -13.70 14.48 -22.74
N LEU A 31 -12.58 13.80 -22.45
CA LEU A 31 -11.33 14.42 -22.01
C LEU A 31 -10.89 15.54 -22.95
N GLU A 32 -10.61 16.67 -22.34
CA GLU A 32 -10.01 17.86 -22.96
C GLU A 32 -8.51 17.92 -22.65
N LEU A 33 -7.77 18.66 -23.46
CA LEU A 33 -6.36 18.93 -23.18
C LEU A 33 -6.19 19.65 -21.83
N ALA A 34 -7.09 20.58 -21.51
CA ALA A 34 -7.11 21.29 -20.23
C ALA A 34 -7.41 20.42 -19.01
N ASN A 35 -7.81 19.16 -19.20
CA ASN A 35 -7.99 18.21 -18.12
C ASN A 35 -6.70 17.46 -17.76
N LEU A 36 -5.64 17.63 -18.54
CA LEU A 36 -4.37 16.92 -18.38
C LEU A 36 -3.36 17.78 -17.65
N HIS A 37 -2.76 17.19 -16.63
CA HIS A 37 -1.56 17.73 -16.01
C HIS A 37 -0.69 16.57 -15.51
N SER A 38 0.45 16.90 -14.93
CA SER A 38 1.31 15.90 -14.31
C SER A 38 1.75 16.32 -12.93
N ILE A 39 1.97 15.34 -12.05
CA ILE A 39 2.46 15.58 -10.69
C ILE A 39 3.62 14.64 -10.37
N MET A 40 4.60 15.15 -9.63
CA MET A 40 5.67 14.33 -9.10
C MET A 40 5.19 13.52 -7.89
N LEU A 41 5.51 12.23 -7.90
CA LEU A 41 5.23 11.31 -6.81
C LEU A 41 6.54 10.98 -6.08
N GLU A 42 6.65 11.53 -4.88
CA GLU A 42 7.84 11.35 -4.05
C GLU A 42 7.93 9.95 -3.44
N ASN A 43 9.16 9.45 -3.33
CA ASN A 43 9.52 8.18 -2.71
C ASN A 43 8.79 6.97 -3.32
N GLU A 44 8.66 6.94 -4.64
CA GLU A 44 8.07 5.80 -5.37
C GLU A 44 9.12 4.72 -5.71
N GLY A 45 10.40 5.10 -5.82
CA GLY A 45 11.50 4.20 -6.10
C GLY A 45 12.75 4.93 -6.55
N TYR A 46 13.54 4.28 -7.41
CA TYR A 46 14.88 4.71 -7.79
C TYR A 46 14.89 5.79 -8.87
N SER A 47 13.87 5.82 -9.73
CA SER A 47 13.73 6.85 -10.78
C SER A 47 12.66 7.87 -10.40
N PRO A 48 12.79 9.15 -10.84
CA PRO A 48 11.72 10.14 -10.69
C PRO A 48 10.38 9.60 -11.23
N CYS A 49 9.37 9.52 -10.35
CA CYS A 49 8.05 9.00 -10.72
C CYS A 49 7.06 10.13 -10.94
N ARG A 50 6.62 10.32 -12.19
CA ARG A 50 5.59 11.30 -12.53
C ARG A 50 4.28 10.60 -12.88
N ALA A 51 3.20 11.04 -12.26
CA ALA A 51 1.85 10.62 -12.64
C ALA A 51 1.27 11.61 -13.65
N ILE A 52 0.65 11.08 -14.70
CA ILE A 52 -0.24 11.87 -15.56
C ILE A 52 -1.61 11.81 -14.93
N VAL A 53 -2.20 12.98 -14.74
CA VAL A 53 -3.46 13.17 -14.04
C VAL A 53 -4.48 13.72 -15.04
N MET A 54 -5.65 13.10 -15.04
CA MET A 54 -6.79 13.38 -15.91
C MET A 54 -7.97 13.77 -15.04
N VAL A 55 -8.29 15.05 -15.02
CA VAL A 55 -9.39 15.60 -14.23
C VAL A 55 -10.70 15.43 -14.99
N MET A 56 -11.68 14.78 -14.37
CA MET A 56 -13.00 14.57 -14.93
C MET A 56 -14.02 15.34 -14.11
N ARG A 57 -14.76 16.24 -14.76
CA ARG A 57 -15.88 16.96 -14.13
C ARG A 57 -17.25 16.37 -14.49
N GLN A 58 -17.30 15.46 -15.46
CA GLN A 58 -18.55 14.91 -16.00
C GLN A 58 -18.40 13.42 -16.35
N GLY A 59 -19.50 12.68 -16.26
CA GLY A 59 -19.57 11.26 -16.64
C GLY A 59 -20.89 10.63 -16.23
N LYS A 60 -21.21 9.43 -16.75
CA LYS A 60 -22.49 8.73 -16.47
C LYS A 60 -22.92 8.70 -14.99
N THR A 61 -21.97 8.53 -14.05
CA THR A 61 -22.25 8.49 -12.60
C THR A 61 -21.95 9.80 -11.88
N ASN A 62 -21.49 10.81 -12.61
CA ASN A 62 -21.09 12.10 -12.10
C ASN A 62 -21.91 13.21 -12.78
N GLN A 63 -23.22 13.17 -12.52
CA GLN A 63 -24.20 14.12 -13.06
C GLN A 63 -24.19 15.47 -12.34
N VAL A 64 -23.48 15.56 -11.20
CA VAL A 64 -23.47 16.74 -10.31
C VAL A 64 -22.17 17.56 -10.46
N GLY A 65 -21.35 17.28 -11.47
CA GLY A 65 -20.15 18.09 -11.72
C GLY A 65 -18.98 17.86 -10.74
N ARG A 66 -18.96 16.75 -10.00
CA ARG A 66 -17.91 16.49 -9.00
C ARG A 66 -16.54 16.35 -9.67
N ILE A 67 -15.49 16.77 -8.99
CA ILE A 67 -14.13 16.55 -9.48
C ILE A 67 -13.75 15.10 -9.19
N GLU A 68 -13.66 14.29 -10.23
CA GLU A 68 -13.09 12.95 -10.20
C GLU A 68 -11.72 12.97 -10.89
N VAL A 69 -10.80 12.10 -10.46
CA VAL A 69 -9.46 12.06 -11.00
C VAL A 69 -9.12 10.65 -11.50
N GLY A 70 -8.66 10.57 -12.74
CA GLY A 70 -7.95 9.42 -13.27
C GLY A 70 -6.47 9.70 -13.26
N ALA A 71 -5.64 8.71 -12.96
CA ALA A 71 -4.19 8.88 -13.04
C ALA A 71 -3.51 7.58 -13.42
N CYS A 72 -2.34 7.69 -14.04
CA CYS A 72 -1.48 6.56 -14.36
C CYS A 72 -0.01 6.92 -14.16
N MET A 73 0.83 5.90 -13.94
CA MET A 73 2.29 6.00 -13.89
C MET A 73 2.90 5.49 -15.21
N ARG A 74 4.14 5.87 -15.48
CA ARG A 74 4.89 5.40 -16.64
C ARG A 74 5.09 3.90 -16.52
N ASN A 75 4.73 3.14 -17.55
CA ASN A 75 4.84 1.68 -17.53
C ASN A 75 6.30 1.24 -17.77
N LYS A 76 6.74 0.18 -17.08
CA LYS A 76 8.06 -0.41 -17.29
C LYS A 76 8.24 -0.93 -18.73
N ILE A 77 7.17 -1.42 -19.34
CA ILE A 77 7.09 -1.90 -20.71
C ILE A 77 6.75 -0.70 -21.62
N VAL A 78 7.56 -0.47 -22.65
CA VAL A 78 7.48 0.74 -23.48
C VAL A 78 6.27 0.70 -24.42
N GLU A 79 5.94 -0.48 -24.93
CA GLU A 79 4.89 -0.76 -25.92
C GLU A 79 3.49 -0.43 -25.40
N ILE A 80 3.30 -0.59 -24.09
CA ILE A 80 2.03 -0.39 -23.41
C ILE A 80 2.07 0.82 -22.48
N CYS A 81 3.05 1.71 -22.64
CA CYS A 81 3.22 2.86 -21.76
C CYS A 81 2.21 3.98 -22.09
N PRO A 82 1.31 4.34 -21.15
CA PRO A 82 0.32 5.39 -21.41
C PRO A 82 0.98 6.77 -21.63
N HIS A 83 2.09 7.07 -20.94
CA HIS A 83 2.81 8.33 -21.08
C HIS A 83 3.46 8.48 -22.45
N GLY A 84 4.19 7.45 -22.89
CA GLY A 84 4.81 7.41 -24.21
C GLY A 84 3.79 7.52 -25.32
N LEU A 85 2.68 6.78 -25.23
CA LEU A 85 1.63 6.86 -26.24
C LEU A 85 0.92 8.20 -26.26
N LEU A 86 0.64 8.81 -25.10
CA LEU A 86 0.10 10.17 -25.04
C LEU A 86 1.03 11.15 -25.75
N GLY A 87 2.33 11.11 -25.42
CA GLY A 87 3.34 11.94 -26.05
C GLY A 87 3.40 11.74 -27.56
N LEU A 88 3.51 10.50 -28.03
CA LEU A 88 3.57 10.19 -29.47
C LEU A 88 2.31 10.59 -30.22
N TYR A 89 1.14 10.46 -29.60
CA TYR A 89 -0.11 10.88 -30.22
C TYR A 89 -0.23 12.41 -30.33
N LEU A 90 0.18 13.17 -29.29
CA LEU A 90 0.24 14.63 -29.38
C LEU A 90 1.31 15.09 -30.37
N PHE A 91 2.45 14.39 -30.43
CA PHE A 91 3.47 14.61 -31.44
C PHE A 91 2.90 14.40 -32.84
N TRP A 92 2.20 13.29 -33.07
CA TRP A 92 1.55 13.01 -34.35
C TRP A 92 0.64 14.16 -34.77
N ARG A 93 -0.25 14.61 -33.88
CA ARG A 93 -1.22 15.68 -34.16
C ARG A 93 -0.54 16.96 -34.67
N TRP A 94 0.46 17.44 -33.94
CA TRP A 94 1.01 18.77 -34.17
C TRP A 94 2.25 18.81 -35.07
N HIS A 95 3.00 17.71 -35.18
CA HIS A 95 4.19 17.63 -36.03
C HIS A 95 3.96 16.88 -37.35
N VAL A 96 3.08 15.89 -37.37
CA VAL A 96 2.91 15.00 -38.53
C VAL A 96 1.62 15.26 -39.30
N ASP A 97 0.48 15.38 -38.60
CA ASP A 97 -0.83 15.61 -39.23
C ASP A 97 -1.07 17.08 -39.59
N GLY A 98 -0.24 17.99 -39.04
CA GLY A 98 -0.32 19.42 -39.30
C GLY A 98 -1.47 20.13 -38.56
N GLU A 99 -2.01 19.55 -37.49
CA GLU A 99 -2.96 20.25 -36.64
C GLU A 99 -2.26 21.42 -35.94
N ALA A 100 -2.90 22.59 -35.91
CA ALA A 100 -2.37 23.76 -35.22
C ALA A 100 -2.16 23.47 -33.72
N PHE A 101 -1.03 23.95 -33.20
CA PHE A 101 -0.74 23.89 -31.77
C PHE A 101 -1.78 24.70 -30.97
N PRO A 102 -2.15 24.31 -29.74
CA PRO A 102 -3.15 25.01 -28.95
C PRO A 102 -2.84 26.50 -28.73
N ASP A 103 -3.89 27.32 -28.82
CA ASP A 103 -3.84 28.78 -28.59
C ASP A 103 -4.19 29.09 -27.13
N PHE A 104 -3.18 29.45 -26.33
CA PHE A 104 -3.34 29.73 -24.89
C PHE A 104 -3.69 31.19 -24.59
N THR A 105 -4.03 32.01 -25.60
CA THR A 105 -4.40 33.43 -25.38
C THR A 105 -5.51 33.57 -24.34
N SER A 106 -6.52 32.69 -24.39
CA SER A 106 -7.66 32.67 -23.49
C SER A 106 -8.23 31.26 -23.32
N SER A 107 -8.83 31.00 -22.16
CA SER A 107 -9.34 29.68 -21.76
C SER A 107 -10.43 29.15 -22.71
N ASP A 108 -11.28 30.00 -23.27
CA ASP A 108 -12.34 29.65 -24.23
C ASP A 108 -11.82 29.07 -25.54
N ARG A 109 -10.58 29.43 -25.93
CA ARG A 109 -9.96 28.96 -27.17
C ARG A 109 -9.43 27.54 -27.07
N TRP A 110 -8.85 27.18 -25.92
CA TRP A 110 -8.15 25.90 -25.77
C TRP A 110 -8.83 24.88 -24.83
N TYR A 111 -9.61 25.30 -23.85
CA TYR A 111 -10.32 24.36 -22.96
C TYR A 111 -11.23 23.39 -23.72
N PRO A 112 -11.97 23.81 -24.78
CA PRO A 112 -12.81 22.88 -25.52
C PRO A 112 -12.04 21.86 -26.37
N LEU A 113 -10.71 22.01 -26.54
CA LEU A 113 -9.92 21.12 -27.38
C LEU A 113 -9.89 19.71 -26.78
N LYS A 114 -10.37 18.74 -27.54
CA LYS A 114 -10.44 17.34 -27.12
C LYS A 114 -9.08 16.68 -27.22
N LEU A 115 -8.83 15.77 -26.28
CA LEU A 115 -7.69 14.87 -26.36
C LEU A 115 -7.86 13.94 -27.57
N LEU A 116 -8.98 13.24 -27.66
CA LEU A 116 -9.24 12.28 -28.74
C LEU A 116 -9.92 12.95 -29.95
N GLN A 117 -9.11 13.65 -30.76
CA GLN A 117 -9.55 14.34 -31.97
C GLN A 117 -10.23 13.39 -32.98
N THR A 118 -11.35 13.84 -33.54
CA THR A 118 -12.07 13.09 -34.58
C THR A 118 -12.41 14.03 -35.74
N GLY A 119 -11.80 13.77 -36.90
CA GLY A 119 -11.98 14.63 -38.08
C GLY A 119 -11.21 15.95 -37.95
N LYS A 120 -11.69 17.00 -38.63
CA LYS A 120 -10.99 18.28 -38.73
C LYS A 120 -11.21 19.22 -37.54
N ASP A 121 -12.34 19.10 -36.85
CA ASP A 121 -12.66 19.97 -35.71
C ASP A 121 -12.10 19.37 -34.41
N PRO A 122 -11.10 20.00 -33.79
CA PRO A 122 -10.48 19.49 -32.56
C PRO A 122 -11.36 19.66 -31.32
N LYS A 123 -12.45 20.43 -31.38
CA LYS A 123 -13.39 20.62 -30.28
C LYS A 123 -14.47 19.54 -30.23
N LYS A 124 -14.62 18.77 -31.31
CA LYS A 124 -15.67 17.76 -31.44
C LYS A 124 -15.34 16.50 -30.65
N THR A 125 -16.23 16.15 -29.72
CA THR A 125 -16.17 14.89 -28.97
C THR A 125 -16.25 13.67 -29.90
N MET A 126 -15.38 12.70 -29.69
CA MET A 126 -15.45 11.41 -30.38
C MET A 126 -16.81 10.73 -30.14
N LEU A 127 -17.44 10.27 -31.22
CA LEU A 127 -18.72 9.54 -31.14
C LEU A 127 -18.54 8.17 -30.47
N TYR A 128 -19.56 7.74 -29.74
CA TYR A 128 -19.59 6.41 -29.12
C TYR A 128 -19.40 5.29 -30.14
N LYS A 129 -20.08 5.39 -31.30
CA LYS A 129 -20.01 4.41 -32.39
C LYS A 129 -18.57 4.21 -32.87
N VAL A 130 -17.86 5.30 -33.16
CA VAL A 130 -16.45 5.29 -33.62
C VAL A 130 -15.55 4.59 -32.60
N HIS A 131 -15.66 4.96 -31.31
CA HIS A 131 -14.88 4.31 -30.25
C HIS A 131 -15.21 2.82 -30.14
N ARG A 132 -16.50 2.46 -30.10
CA ARG A 132 -16.94 1.07 -29.99
C ARG A 132 -16.44 0.21 -31.15
N GLU A 133 -16.52 0.72 -32.38
CA GLU A 133 -16.08 0.02 -33.59
C GLU A 133 -14.57 -0.20 -33.57
N ALA A 134 -13.78 0.82 -33.22
CA ALA A 134 -12.33 0.71 -33.11
C ALA A 134 -11.90 -0.39 -32.12
N ILE A 135 -12.50 -0.40 -30.92
CA ILE A 135 -12.20 -1.43 -29.90
C ILE A 135 -12.71 -2.80 -30.35
N THR A 136 -13.85 -2.85 -31.05
CA THR A 136 -14.38 -4.13 -31.57
C THR A 136 -13.47 -4.71 -32.63
N ALA A 137 -12.97 -3.90 -33.56
CA ALA A 137 -12.02 -4.32 -34.59
C ALA A 137 -10.73 -4.83 -33.97
N ALA A 138 -10.15 -4.10 -33.00
CA ALA A 138 -8.94 -4.52 -32.29
C ALA A 138 -9.14 -5.87 -31.58
N LEU A 139 -10.24 -6.02 -30.83
CA LEU A 139 -10.54 -7.28 -30.12
C LEU A 139 -10.76 -8.45 -31.07
N ASN A 140 -11.43 -8.23 -32.20
CA ASN A 140 -11.66 -9.27 -33.19
C ASN A 140 -10.35 -9.69 -33.87
N HIS A 141 -9.45 -8.73 -34.15
CA HIS A 141 -8.14 -9.00 -34.72
C HIS A 141 -7.29 -9.92 -33.84
N VAL A 142 -7.37 -9.75 -32.51
CA VAL A 142 -6.66 -10.62 -31.54
C VAL A 142 -7.49 -11.84 -31.07
N GLY A 143 -8.65 -12.10 -31.67
CA GLY A 143 -9.49 -13.25 -31.33
C GLY A 143 -10.22 -13.18 -29.98
N ILE A 144 -10.30 -11.99 -29.35
CA ILE A 144 -10.94 -11.82 -28.03
C ILE A 144 -12.44 -11.50 -28.18
N ARG A 145 -13.28 -12.36 -27.61
CA ARG A 145 -14.72 -12.14 -27.50
C ARG A 145 -15.07 -11.36 -26.23
N SER A 146 -15.74 -10.22 -26.36
CA SER A 146 -16.19 -9.41 -25.22
C SER A 146 -17.53 -8.74 -25.50
N LYS A 147 -18.45 -8.83 -24.53
CA LYS A 147 -19.76 -8.15 -24.58
C LYS A 147 -19.66 -6.66 -24.23
N ALA A 148 -18.67 -6.27 -23.42
CA ALA A 148 -18.55 -4.92 -22.86
C ALA A 148 -17.47 -4.08 -23.58
N LYS A 149 -17.68 -3.78 -24.87
CA LYS A 149 -16.68 -3.13 -25.74
C LYS A 149 -16.21 -1.76 -25.23
N ALA A 150 -17.10 -0.88 -24.79
CA ALA A 150 -16.73 0.47 -24.31
C ALA A 150 -16.21 0.54 -22.84
N HIS A 151 -16.20 -0.60 -22.14
CA HIS A 151 -15.71 -0.71 -20.75
C HIS A 151 -14.59 -1.75 -20.61
N VAL A 152 -14.13 -2.33 -21.72
CA VAL A 152 -13.12 -3.40 -21.71
C VAL A 152 -11.80 -2.93 -21.10
N GLY A 153 -11.37 -1.70 -21.38
CA GLY A 153 -10.16 -1.11 -20.77
C GLY A 153 -10.27 -1.07 -19.25
N ARG A 154 -11.34 -0.43 -18.72
CA ARG A 154 -11.59 -0.35 -17.27
C ARG A 154 -11.63 -1.73 -16.60
N GLY A 155 -12.36 -2.67 -17.19
CA GLY A 155 -12.53 -4.02 -16.63
C GLY A 155 -11.30 -4.91 -16.75
N SER A 156 -10.44 -4.68 -17.74
CA SER A 156 -9.17 -5.39 -17.89
C SER A 156 -8.12 -4.80 -16.94
N GLY A 157 -8.02 -3.48 -16.84
CA GLY A 157 -7.10 -2.82 -15.91
C GLY A 157 -7.40 -3.19 -14.46
N SER A 158 -8.68 -3.25 -14.06
CA SER A 158 -9.02 -3.61 -12.69
C SER A 158 -8.60 -5.04 -12.34
N ARG A 159 -8.79 -5.98 -13.29
CA ARG A 159 -8.36 -7.37 -13.13
C ARG A 159 -6.84 -7.50 -13.15
N MET A 160 -6.16 -6.72 -13.98
CA MET A 160 -4.69 -6.70 -14.02
C MET A 160 -4.11 -6.21 -12.69
N ALA A 161 -4.65 -5.15 -12.11
CA ALA A 161 -4.19 -4.68 -10.82
C ALA A 161 -4.54 -5.63 -9.67
N ASP A 162 -5.71 -6.26 -9.70
CA ASP A 162 -6.10 -7.29 -8.70
C ASP A 162 -5.14 -8.49 -8.74
N LEU A 163 -4.89 -9.04 -9.93
CA LEU A 163 -3.91 -10.12 -10.13
C LEU A 163 -2.48 -9.70 -9.75
N GLY A 164 -2.15 -8.42 -9.90
CA GLY A 164 -0.86 -7.86 -9.48
C GLY A 164 -0.79 -7.51 -7.99
N GLY A 165 -1.80 -7.86 -7.19
CA GLY A 165 -1.77 -7.71 -5.73
C GLY A 165 -2.21 -6.33 -5.20
N ALA A 166 -2.79 -5.47 -6.04
CA ALA A 166 -3.35 -4.20 -5.56
C ALA A 166 -4.59 -4.46 -4.69
N SER A 167 -4.64 -3.84 -3.51
CA SER A 167 -5.77 -3.99 -2.59
C SER A 167 -7.08 -3.48 -3.20
N GLU A 168 -8.19 -4.14 -2.84
CA GLU A 168 -9.53 -3.74 -3.28
C GLU A 168 -9.81 -2.27 -2.97
N SER A 169 -9.31 -1.76 -1.82
CA SER A 169 -9.48 -0.37 -1.42
C SER A 169 -8.83 0.62 -2.41
N GLN A 170 -7.65 0.29 -2.92
CA GLN A 170 -6.91 1.11 -3.88
C GLN A 170 -7.52 1.01 -5.28
N LEU A 171 -7.94 -0.19 -5.68
CA LEU A 171 -8.71 -0.40 -6.91
C LEU A 171 -10.04 0.35 -6.88
N ARG A 172 -10.73 0.36 -5.75
CA ARG A 172 -11.99 1.10 -5.55
C ARG A 172 -11.78 2.60 -5.73
N ARG A 173 -10.73 3.15 -5.13
CA ARG A 173 -10.33 4.56 -5.27
C ARG A 173 -9.90 4.88 -6.70
N LEU A 174 -8.99 4.08 -7.27
CA LEU A 174 -8.51 4.27 -8.64
C LEU A 174 -9.61 4.03 -9.65
N GLY A 175 -10.65 3.26 -9.35
CA GLY A 175 -11.80 3.02 -10.21
C GLY A 175 -12.92 4.03 -10.03
N ARG A 176 -12.87 4.85 -8.98
CA ARG A 176 -13.98 5.70 -8.50
C ARG A 176 -15.27 4.91 -8.34
N TRP A 177 -15.19 3.77 -7.67
CA TRP A 177 -16.34 2.99 -7.27
C TRP A 177 -16.75 3.38 -5.84
N ASN A 178 -18.05 3.52 -5.57
CA ASN A 178 -18.59 3.68 -4.22
C ASN A 178 -17.88 4.75 -3.36
N THR A 179 -17.60 5.93 -3.94
CA THR A 179 -16.79 6.99 -3.32
C THR A 179 -17.38 7.43 -1.97
N GLN A 180 -16.66 7.16 -0.89
CA GLN A 180 -17.08 7.47 0.48
C GLN A 180 -16.88 8.95 0.82
N ALA A 181 -17.54 9.45 1.86
CA ALA A 181 -17.41 10.85 2.29
C ALA A 181 -15.95 11.25 2.57
N MET A 182 -15.14 10.34 3.11
CA MET A 182 -13.71 10.58 3.37
C MET A 182 -12.90 10.85 2.10
N GLU A 183 -13.18 10.11 1.02
CA GLU A 183 -12.54 10.27 -0.28
C GLU A 183 -12.94 11.59 -0.95
N LYS A 184 -14.13 12.11 -0.65
CA LYS A 184 -14.64 13.37 -1.20
C LYS A 184 -14.11 14.60 -0.48
N CYS A 185 -13.85 14.49 0.83
CA CYS A 185 -13.57 15.64 1.68
C CYS A 185 -12.12 15.72 2.18
N TYR A 186 -11.38 14.59 2.27
CA TYR A 186 -10.11 14.55 3.00
C TYR A 186 -8.96 13.83 2.28
N LEU A 187 -9.24 12.92 1.34
CA LEU A 187 -8.18 12.19 0.62
C LEU A 187 -7.87 12.85 -0.72
N THR A 188 -6.85 13.70 -0.73
CA THR A 188 -6.28 14.31 -1.93
C THR A 188 -5.27 13.40 -2.64
N SER A 189 -4.89 12.27 -2.04
CA SER A 189 -3.83 11.41 -2.54
C SER A 189 -4.30 10.49 -3.67
N LEU A 190 -3.47 10.36 -4.71
CA LEU A 190 -3.67 9.36 -5.75
C LEU A 190 -3.50 7.94 -5.16
N PRO A 191 -4.25 6.94 -5.65
CA PRO A 191 -4.13 5.53 -5.23
C PRO A 191 -2.87 4.89 -5.81
N ARG A 192 -1.72 5.26 -5.25
CA ARG A 192 -0.38 4.97 -5.80
C ARG A 192 -0.08 3.49 -5.92
N GLU A 193 -0.57 2.68 -4.99
CA GLU A 193 -0.42 1.23 -5.00
C GLU A 193 -0.99 0.62 -6.28
N ALA A 194 -2.28 0.86 -6.56
CA ALA A 194 -2.92 0.37 -7.78
C ALA A 194 -2.28 0.94 -9.05
N MET A 195 -1.82 2.20 -9.02
CA MET A 195 -1.10 2.81 -10.14
C MET A 195 0.26 2.16 -10.40
N ARG A 196 1.02 1.81 -9.35
CA ARG A 196 2.31 1.10 -9.45
C ARG A 196 2.10 -0.30 -10.03
N THR A 197 1.12 -1.03 -9.53
CA THR A 197 0.77 -2.37 -10.02
C THR A 197 0.45 -2.34 -11.50
N LEU A 198 -0.38 -1.38 -11.93
CA LEU A 198 -0.72 -1.17 -13.33
C LEU A 198 0.46 -0.75 -14.21
N ALA A 199 1.44 -0.05 -13.64
CA ALA A 199 2.69 0.29 -14.34
C ALA A 199 3.67 -0.89 -14.44
N GLY A 200 3.31 -2.06 -13.90
CA GLY A 200 4.09 -3.30 -13.96
C GLY A 200 5.04 -3.51 -12.77
N PHE A 201 4.89 -2.76 -11.68
CA PHE A 201 5.71 -2.85 -10.48
C PHE A 201 4.97 -3.53 -9.33
N GLU A 202 5.72 -3.99 -8.33
CA GLU A 202 5.12 -4.51 -7.09
C GLU A 202 4.25 -3.43 -6.41
N PRO A 203 3.12 -3.79 -5.75
CA PRO A 203 2.28 -2.83 -5.05
C PRO A 203 3.03 -2.04 -3.97
N SER A 204 4.06 -2.66 -3.37
CA SER A 204 4.87 -2.07 -2.32
C SER A 204 5.64 -0.82 -2.78
N ARG A 205 5.76 0.14 -1.88
CA ARG A 205 6.42 1.43 -2.14
C ARG A 205 7.93 1.23 -2.30
N GLY A 206 8.56 2.02 -3.18
CA GLY A 206 10.02 2.08 -3.32
C GLY A 206 10.58 1.25 -4.48
N ASN A 207 9.72 0.62 -5.27
CA ASN A 207 10.12 -0.28 -6.35
C ASN A 207 9.97 0.32 -7.75
N PHE A 208 9.52 1.57 -7.87
CA PHE A 208 9.36 2.21 -9.17
C PHE A 208 10.72 2.50 -9.82
N PHE A 209 10.97 1.86 -10.95
CA PHE A 209 12.18 2.06 -11.74
C PHE A 209 11.93 1.85 -13.22
N VAL A 210 12.17 2.88 -14.04
CA VAL A 210 12.09 2.78 -15.49
C VAL A 210 13.47 3.03 -16.08
N ALA A 211 14.15 1.98 -16.55
CA ALA A 211 15.55 2.05 -17.03
C ALA A 211 15.74 3.11 -18.14
N ARG A 212 14.81 3.16 -19.10
CA ARG A 212 14.83 4.17 -20.18
C ARG A 212 14.61 5.61 -19.73
N ALA A 213 14.14 5.82 -18.50
CA ALA A 213 14.01 7.15 -17.92
C ALA A 213 15.36 7.70 -17.40
N SER A 214 16.37 6.85 -17.21
CA SER A 214 17.69 7.24 -16.72
C SER A 214 18.55 7.93 -17.78
N ALA A 215 18.23 7.79 -19.07
CA ALA A 215 18.92 8.48 -20.15
C ALA A 215 18.29 9.86 -20.36
N GLU A 216 19.03 10.93 -20.09
CA GLU A 216 18.56 12.30 -20.31
C GLU A 216 18.76 12.72 -21.78
N PRO A 217 17.69 13.05 -22.53
CA PRO A 217 17.83 13.46 -23.91
C PRO A 217 18.49 14.85 -24.04
N PRO A 218 19.31 15.10 -25.08
CA PRO A 218 19.88 16.42 -25.36
C PRO A 218 18.82 17.54 -25.42
N SER A 219 19.11 18.70 -24.84
CA SER A 219 18.18 19.85 -24.80
C SER A 219 17.76 20.32 -26.19
N VAL A 220 18.67 20.25 -27.17
CA VAL A 220 18.41 20.58 -28.57
C VAL A 220 17.26 19.71 -29.11
N LEU A 221 17.35 18.38 -28.96
CA LEU A 221 16.28 17.46 -29.39
C LEU A 221 14.97 17.71 -28.64
N GLN A 222 15.03 18.03 -27.35
CA GLN A 222 13.83 18.38 -26.57
C GLN A 222 13.14 19.61 -27.16
N SER A 223 13.88 20.67 -27.48
CA SER A 223 13.34 21.92 -28.02
C SER A 223 12.72 21.78 -29.42
N MET A 224 13.17 20.79 -30.21
CA MET A 224 12.58 20.48 -31.51
C MET A 224 11.16 19.88 -31.40
N ILE A 225 10.82 19.26 -30.26
CA ILE A 225 9.51 18.71 -30.01
C ILE A 225 8.64 19.76 -29.31
N PHE A 226 7.52 20.15 -29.92
CA PHE A 226 6.60 21.18 -29.41
C PHE A 226 7.28 22.55 -29.21
N PRO A 227 7.93 23.13 -30.23
CA PRO A 227 8.75 24.33 -30.08
C PRO A 227 7.97 25.58 -29.60
N GLN A 228 6.64 25.56 -29.64
CA GLN A 228 5.79 26.66 -29.20
C GLN A 228 5.63 26.74 -27.67
N VAL A 229 6.05 25.72 -26.90
CA VAL A 229 5.83 25.66 -25.45
C VAL A 229 6.47 26.84 -24.72
N GLU A 230 7.73 27.15 -24.99
CA GLU A 230 8.45 28.27 -24.36
C GLU A 230 7.79 29.61 -24.68
N LYS A 231 7.39 29.81 -25.95
CA LYS A 231 6.67 31.01 -26.39
C LYS A 231 5.41 31.24 -25.56
N TRP A 232 4.61 30.20 -25.36
CA TRP A 232 3.37 30.30 -24.56
C TRP A 232 3.64 30.46 -23.08
N GLN A 233 4.69 29.81 -22.55
CA GLN A 233 5.10 30.00 -21.16
C GLN A 233 5.49 31.46 -20.90
N HIS A 234 6.27 32.07 -21.79
CA HIS A 234 6.61 33.50 -21.72
C HIS A 234 5.38 34.39 -21.88
N ALA A 235 4.48 34.10 -22.83
CA ALA A 235 3.27 34.90 -23.02
C ALA A 235 2.37 34.92 -21.77
N ILE A 236 2.23 33.79 -21.05
CA ILE A 236 1.48 33.69 -19.81
C ILE A 236 2.19 34.46 -18.68
N ASN A 237 3.51 34.28 -18.54
CA ASN A 237 4.30 34.94 -17.50
C ASN A 237 4.34 36.47 -17.67
N ASP A 238 4.40 36.95 -18.92
CA ASP A 238 4.39 38.37 -19.29
C ASP A 238 2.99 39.01 -19.21
N GLY A 239 1.94 38.23 -18.91
CA GLY A 239 0.56 38.71 -18.90
C GLY A 239 -0.03 39.02 -20.28
N LYS A 240 0.60 38.55 -21.36
CA LYS A 240 0.11 38.67 -22.75
C LYS A 240 -0.95 37.61 -23.11
N ALA A 241 -1.07 36.59 -22.29
CA ALA A 241 -2.07 35.53 -22.36
C ALA A 241 -2.72 35.34 -20.98
N GLU A 242 -3.92 34.75 -20.95
CA GLU A 242 -4.65 34.51 -19.70
C GLU A 242 -3.82 33.64 -18.72
N GLN A 243 -3.68 34.12 -17.48
CA GLN A 243 -3.05 33.35 -16.42
C GLN A 243 -3.98 32.23 -15.95
N SER A 244 -3.68 31.01 -16.39
CA SER A 244 -4.41 29.81 -15.99
C SER A 244 -3.47 28.75 -15.42
N ILE A 245 -3.80 28.23 -14.23
CA ILE A 245 -3.11 27.10 -13.62
C ILE A 245 -3.13 25.89 -14.55
N ALA A 246 -4.24 25.68 -15.29
CA ALA A 246 -4.37 24.57 -16.23
C ALA A 246 -3.42 24.73 -17.41
N ALA A 247 -3.24 25.96 -17.93
CA ALA A 247 -2.32 26.23 -19.03
C ALA A 247 -0.86 25.96 -18.62
N GLY A 248 -0.43 26.53 -17.48
CA GLY A 248 0.92 26.27 -16.95
C GLY A 248 1.18 24.78 -16.71
N SER A 249 0.25 24.11 -16.02
CA SER A 249 0.39 22.68 -15.70
C SER A 249 0.41 21.79 -16.95
N PHE A 250 -0.31 22.17 -18.01
CA PHE A 250 -0.31 21.46 -19.28
C PHE A 250 0.98 21.69 -20.07
N LEU A 251 1.51 22.92 -20.10
CA LEU A 251 2.80 23.23 -20.73
C LEU A 251 3.95 22.47 -20.04
N GLU A 252 3.95 22.39 -18.71
CA GLU A 252 4.89 21.55 -17.95
C GLU A 252 4.76 20.05 -18.31
N LEU A 253 3.53 19.57 -18.49
CA LEU A 253 3.29 18.20 -18.98
C LEU A 253 3.90 17.99 -20.36
N LEU A 254 3.75 18.96 -21.29
CA LEU A 254 4.35 18.86 -22.62
C LEU A 254 5.88 18.81 -22.56
N GLN A 255 6.51 19.63 -21.70
CA GLN A 255 7.97 19.58 -21.48
C GLN A 255 8.41 18.21 -20.99
N TYR A 256 7.69 17.63 -20.04
CA TYR A 256 7.93 16.27 -19.58
C TYR A 256 7.77 15.24 -20.71
N LEU A 257 6.71 15.36 -21.51
CA LEU A 257 6.45 14.43 -22.61
C LEU A 257 7.52 14.49 -23.72
N ARG A 258 8.20 15.62 -23.95
CA ARG A 258 9.37 15.69 -24.86
C ARG A 258 10.41 14.64 -24.50
N LYS A 259 10.75 14.56 -23.21
CA LYS A 259 11.72 13.58 -22.70
C LYS A 259 11.23 12.16 -22.91
N VAL A 260 9.96 11.90 -22.56
CA VAL A 260 9.35 10.58 -22.69
C VAL A 260 9.30 10.12 -24.15
N ILE A 261 8.94 11.01 -25.08
CA ILE A 261 8.90 10.70 -26.53
C ILE A 261 10.29 10.28 -27.00
N LEU A 262 11.33 11.06 -26.71
CA LEU A 262 12.70 10.75 -27.13
C LEU A 262 13.20 9.43 -26.53
N GLN A 263 12.98 9.22 -25.23
CA GLN A 263 13.37 8.00 -24.53
C GLN A 263 12.62 6.76 -25.04
N ASP A 264 11.32 6.86 -25.30
CA ASP A 264 10.50 5.73 -25.76
C ASP A 264 10.74 5.44 -27.27
N ALA A 265 11.01 6.48 -28.08
CA ALA A 265 11.33 6.35 -29.50
C ALA A 265 12.56 5.49 -29.78
N VAL A 266 13.55 5.48 -28.86
CA VAL A 266 14.73 4.59 -28.94
C VAL A 266 14.35 3.14 -29.16
N PHE A 267 13.25 2.68 -28.56
CA PHE A 267 12.77 1.31 -28.62
C PHE A 267 11.64 1.14 -29.64
N LEU A 268 10.67 2.06 -29.63
CA LEU A 268 9.48 1.96 -30.48
C LEU A 268 9.82 2.08 -31.97
N LYS A 269 10.87 2.84 -32.34
CA LYS A 269 11.35 2.92 -33.72
C LYS A 269 11.82 1.57 -34.26
N ASP A 270 12.40 0.72 -33.41
CA ASP A 270 12.87 -0.60 -33.84
C ASP A 270 11.76 -1.65 -33.84
N LEU A 271 10.79 -1.50 -32.93
CA LEU A 271 9.62 -2.37 -32.90
C LEU A 271 8.64 -2.10 -34.05
N THR A 272 8.53 -0.84 -34.46
CA THR A 272 7.55 -0.38 -35.46
C THR A 272 8.19 0.47 -36.56
N PRO A 273 9.24 -0.01 -37.25
CA PRO A 273 10.07 0.81 -38.13
C PRO A 273 9.29 1.43 -39.31
N HIS A 274 8.22 0.78 -39.74
CA HIS A 274 7.36 1.24 -40.84
C HIS A 274 6.31 2.28 -40.41
N HIS A 275 6.20 2.61 -39.12
CA HIS A 275 5.21 3.60 -38.68
C HIS A 275 5.60 5.00 -39.20
N PRO A 276 4.67 5.77 -39.81
CA PRO A 276 5.03 7.04 -40.47
C PRO A 276 5.59 8.11 -39.52
N VAL A 277 5.35 7.99 -38.20
CA VAL A 277 5.90 8.93 -37.21
C VAL A 277 7.43 8.99 -37.24
N TRP A 278 8.09 7.88 -37.63
CA TRP A 278 9.55 7.79 -37.70
C TRP A 278 10.13 8.40 -38.98
N GLN A 279 9.29 8.84 -39.92
CA GLN A 279 9.71 9.57 -41.11
C GLN A 279 10.01 11.04 -40.79
N HIS A 280 9.63 11.53 -39.61
CA HIS A 280 9.93 12.89 -39.18
C HIS A 280 11.44 13.07 -38.91
N ASP A 281 12.02 14.17 -39.39
CA ASP A 281 13.47 14.42 -39.44
C ASP A 281 14.17 14.27 -38.08
N ILE A 282 13.51 14.69 -36.99
CA ILE A 282 13.99 14.52 -35.60
C ILE A 282 14.46 13.09 -35.32
N PHE A 283 13.77 12.05 -35.83
CA PHE A 283 14.10 10.65 -35.54
C PHE A 283 15.14 10.05 -36.47
N SER A 284 15.61 10.83 -37.45
CA SER A 284 16.68 10.47 -38.37
C SER A 284 17.90 11.38 -38.22
N SER A 285 17.84 12.40 -37.35
CA SER A 285 18.96 13.31 -37.11
C SER A 285 20.14 12.61 -36.43
N ASP A 286 21.34 13.13 -36.67
CA ASP A 286 22.58 12.60 -36.09
C ASP A 286 22.54 12.65 -34.56
N GLU A 287 22.00 13.74 -33.99
CA GLU A 287 21.84 13.90 -32.55
C GLU A 287 20.94 12.80 -31.96
N PHE A 288 19.83 12.47 -32.62
CA PHE A 288 18.93 11.42 -32.13
C PHE A 288 19.57 10.04 -32.29
N MET A 289 20.25 9.77 -33.41
CA MET A 289 20.92 8.49 -33.63
C MET A 289 22.06 8.27 -32.62
N LYS A 290 22.81 9.31 -32.29
CA LYS A 290 23.80 9.30 -31.19
C LYS A 290 23.15 9.00 -29.84
N PHE A 291 22.11 9.77 -29.48
CA PHE A 291 21.36 9.55 -28.24
C PHE A 291 20.77 8.13 -28.14
N LYS A 292 20.23 7.60 -29.24
CA LYS A 292 19.70 6.24 -29.34
C LYS A 292 20.79 5.19 -29.06
N GLY A 293 21.97 5.37 -29.66
CA GLY A 293 23.12 4.48 -29.46
C GLY A 293 23.63 4.49 -28.02
N GLU A 294 23.80 5.67 -27.43
CA GLU A 294 24.23 5.85 -26.03
C GLU A 294 23.21 5.27 -25.05
N THR A 295 21.94 5.57 -25.24
CA THR A 295 20.85 5.08 -24.38
C THR A 295 20.79 3.55 -24.35
N ARG A 296 20.92 2.90 -25.52
CA ARG A 296 20.95 1.43 -25.60
C ARG A 296 22.13 0.84 -24.84
N LYS A 297 23.33 1.42 -25.02
CA LYS A 297 24.53 0.97 -24.31
C LYS A 297 24.32 1.08 -22.79
N THR A 298 23.91 2.25 -22.31
CA THR A 298 23.65 2.50 -20.89
C THR A 298 22.65 1.50 -20.30
N ILE A 299 21.54 1.26 -20.99
CA ILE A 299 20.49 0.35 -20.49
C ILE A 299 20.94 -1.11 -20.51
N SER A 300 21.70 -1.52 -21.54
CA SER A 300 22.22 -2.90 -21.62
C SER A 300 23.20 -3.25 -20.50
N THR A 301 23.92 -2.26 -19.98
CA THR A 301 24.86 -2.41 -18.85
C THR A 301 24.22 -2.13 -17.50
N MET A 302 22.98 -1.66 -17.47
CA MET A 302 22.31 -1.23 -16.24
C MET A 302 21.69 -2.42 -15.53
N GLU A 303 22.21 -2.74 -14.35
CA GLU A 303 21.58 -3.69 -13.45
C GLU A 303 20.39 -3.03 -12.74
N ASN A 304 19.40 -3.85 -12.35
CA ASN A 304 18.27 -3.37 -11.58
C ASN A 304 18.76 -2.85 -10.20
N PRO A 305 18.46 -1.60 -9.82
CA PRO A 305 18.90 -1.04 -8.54
C PRO A 305 18.44 -1.84 -7.31
N ALA A 306 17.29 -2.54 -7.41
CA ALA A 306 16.83 -3.43 -6.35
C ALA A 306 17.77 -4.63 -6.17
N ASP A 307 18.25 -5.21 -7.27
CA ASP A 307 19.17 -6.35 -7.25
C ASP A 307 20.53 -5.92 -6.71
N GLN A 308 21.02 -4.74 -7.10
CA GLN A 308 22.24 -4.17 -6.53
C GLN A 308 22.13 -3.94 -5.03
N ARG A 309 20.98 -3.45 -4.55
CA ARG A 309 20.75 -3.27 -3.11
C ARG A 309 20.72 -4.61 -2.39
N LEU A 310 20.11 -5.63 -2.97
CA LEU A 310 20.08 -6.98 -2.41
C LEU A 310 21.48 -7.59 -2.36
N GLN A 311 22.26 -7.48 -3.43
CA GLN A 311 23.65 -7.93 -3.49
C GLN A 311 24.53 -7.25 -2.44
N LYS A 312 24.37 -5.93 -2.23
CA LYS A 312 25.10 -5.19 -1.18
C LYS A 312 24.65 -5.58 0.23
N ALA A 313 23.39 -5.96 0.42
CA ALA A 313 22.87 -6.38 1.72
C ALA A 313 23.26 -7.83 2.08
N MET A 314 23.48 -8.69 1.07
CA MET A 314 23.72 -10.12 1.28
C MET A 314 24.92 -10.44 2.19
N PRO A 315 26.10 -9.80 2.04
CA PRO A 315 27.23 -10.04 2.95
C PRO A 315 26.94 -9.64 4.40
N ILE A 316 26.20 -8.55 4.60
CA ILE A 316 25.83 -8.06 5.94
C ILE A 316 24.85 -9.03 6.62
N LEU A 317 23.86 -9.50 5.87
CA LEU A 317 22.92 -10.51 6.34
C LEU A 317 23.63 -11.83 6.67
N LYS A 318 24.55 -12.26 5.81
CA LYS A 318 25.39 -13.45 6.05
C LYS A 318 26.20 -13.30 7.34
N ALA A 319 26.91 -12.19 7.53
CA ALA A 319 27.71 -11.96 8.73
C ALA A 319 26.87 -11.98 10.02
N LYS A 320 25.66 -11.39 9.99
CA LYS A 320 24.73 -11.44 11.13
C LYS A 320 24.20 -12.85 11.39
N LEU A 321 23.91 -13.61 10.33
CA LEU A 321 23.43 -14.98 10.46
C LEU A 321 24.53 -15.90 11.00
N ASP A 322 25.75 -15.78 10.50
CA ASP A 322 26.92 -16.52 10.98
C ASP A 322 27.20 -16.20 12.45
N GLY A 323 27.11 -14.92 12.84
CA GLY A 323 27.23 -14.49 14.24
C GLY A 323 26.15 -15.10 15.13
N ALA A 324 24.87 -15.02 14.72
CA ALA A 324 23.77 -15.63 15.46
C ALA A 324 23.93 -17.16 15.58
N HIS A 325 24.39 -17.82 14.51
CA HIS A 325 24.67 -19.26 14.53
C HIS A 325 25.80 -19.60 15.52
N GLN A 326 26.84 -18.78 15.57
CA GLN A 326 27.95 -18.96 16.52
C GLN A 326 27.50 -18.71 17.98
N ASP A 327 26.65 -17.72 18.22
CA ASP A 327 26.08 -17.44 19.55
C ASP A 327 25.16 -18.58 20.02
N PHE A 328 24.36 -19.14 19.12
CA PHE A 328 23.57 -20.34 19.42
C PHE A 328 24.45 -21.55 19.71
N LYS A 329 25.49 -21.77 18.90
CA LYS A 329 26.43 -22.87 19.11
C LYS A 329 27.11 -22.77 20.47
N THR A 330 27.64 -21.59 20.82
CA THR A 330 28.27 -21.37 22.14
C THR A 330 27.28 -21.53 23.30
N SER A 331 26.02 -21.13 23.12
CA SER A 331 24.98 -21.35 24.12
C SER A 331 24.66 -22.83 24.32
N ILE A 332 24.58 -23.61 23.24
CA ILE A 332 24.41 -25.07 23.28
C ILE A 332 25.60 -25.73 23.98
N ASP A 333 26.83 -25.32 23.65
CA ASP A 333 28.05 -25.86 24.27
C ASP A 333 28.07 -25.58 25.79
N ARG A 334 27.61 -24.40 26.22
CA ARG A 334 27.45 -24.07 27.65
C ARG A 334 26.41 -24.95 28.34
N VAL A 335 25.24 -25.14 27.73
CA VAL A 335 24.21 -26.04 28.26
C VAL A 335 24.76 -27.47 28.39
N ARG A 336 25.44 -27.96 27.35
CA ARG A 336 26.07 -29.28 27.36
C ARG A 336 27.07 -29.41 28.51
N SER A 337 27.97 -28.44 28.68
CA SER A 337 28.94 -28.45 29.78
C SER A 337 28.28 -28.45 31.17
N THR A 338 27.13 -27.80 31.32
CA THR A 338 26.37 -27.79 32.57
C THR A 338 25.72 -29.14 32.84
N VAL A 339 25.18 -29.79 31.80
CA VAL A 339 24.63 -31.15 31.89
C VAL A 339 25.71 -32.15 32.26
N ASP A 340 26.89 -32.09 31.61
CA ASP A 340 28.02 -32.98 31.91
C ASP A 340 28.48 -32.82 33.37
N ALA A 341 28.49 -31.57 33.89
CA ALA A 341 28.82 -31.30 35.29
C ALA A 341 27.77 -31.86 36.27
N ILE A 342 26.48 -31.78 35.93
CA ILE A 342 25.40 -32.38 36.73
C ILE A 342 25.54 -33.91 36.76
N GLU A 343 25.82 -34.52 35.61
CA GLU A 343 26.02 -35.98 35.50
C GLU A 343 27.19 -36.43 36.39
N TRP A 344 28.30 -35.70 36.36
CA TRP A 344 29.45 -35.93 37.24
C TRP A 344 29.11 -35.83 38.73
N ASN A 345 28.40 -34.77 39.13
CA ASN A 345 28.00 -34.59 40.53
C ASN A 345 27.07 -35.72 41.00
N ILE A 346 26.14 -36.17 40.15
CA ILE A 346 25.26 -37.30 40.46
C ILE A 346 26.07 -38.58 40.63
N ALA A 347 27.02 -38.85 39.72
CA ALA A 347 27.87 -40.03 39.80
C ALA A 347 28.71 -40.05 41.09
N ASP A 348 29.25 -38.91 41.50
CA ASP A 348 30.03 -38.77 42.74
C ASP A 348 29.17 -38.97 44.00
N ILE A 349 27.96 -38.41 44.02
CA ILE A 349 26.98 -38.65 45.09
C ILE A 349 26.62 -40.14 45.18
N LEU A 350 26.39 -40.81 44.05
CA LEU A 350 26.07 -42.24 44.05
C LEU A 350 27.24 -43.09 44.59
N ARG A 351 28.48 -42.73 44.25
CA ARG A 351 29.70 -43.42 44.72
C ARG A 351 29.95 -43.22 46.23
N THR A 352 29.64 -42.04 46.75
CA THR A 352 29.76 -41.77 48.20
C THR A 352 28.66 -42.45 49.03
N LEU A 353 27.49 -42.74 48.45
CA LEU A 353 26.40 -43.46 49.10
C LEU A 353 26.52 -44.98 49.04
N GLU A 354 27.38 -45.52 48.18
CA GLU A 354 27.62 -46.97 48.00
C GLU A 354 27.99 -47.71 49.30
N PRO A 355 28.88 -47.19 50.17
CA PRO A 355 29.23 -47.82 51.45
C PRO A 355 28.09 -47.83 52.49
N LEU A 356 27.14 -46.90 52.37
CA LEU A 356 25.97 -46.79 53.27
C LEU A 356 24.91 -47.84 52.93
N ARG A 357 24.79 -48.24 51.65
CA ARG A 357 23.89 -49.34 51.24
C ARG A 357 24.45 -50.73 51.53
N GLY A 358 25.77 -50.90 51.53
CA GLY A 358 26.43 -52.17 51.82
C GLY A 358 26.55 -52.53 53.31
N GLY A 359 26.10 -51.66 54.22
CA GLY A 359 26.17 -51.89 55.67
C GLY A 359 27.58 -51.76 56.28
N THR A 360 28.56 -51.26 55.53
CA THR A 360 29.98 -51.18 55.94
C THR A 360 30.44 -49.80 56.40
N ALA A 361 29.55 -48.81 56.46
CA ALA A 361 29.91 -47.44 56.82
C ALA A 361 30.12 -47.28 58.35
N ILE A 362 31.31 -46.84 58.75
CA ILE A 362 31.62 -46.42 60.13
C ILE A 362 31.29 -44.94 60.29
N LEU A 363 30.31 -44.62 61.13
CA LEU A 363 29.93 -43.24 61.46
C LEU A 363 30.91 -42.66 62.51
N GLN A 364 31.84 -41.81 62.09
CA GLN A 364 32.57 -40.93 63.00
C GLN A 364 31.91 -39.56 63.05
N VAL A 365 31.23 -39.27 64.16
CA VAL A 365 30.68 -37.95 64.45
C VAL A 365 31.82 -37.07 65.00
N LYS A 366 32.28 -36.12 64.21
CA LYS A 366 33.22 -35.08 64.65
C LYS A 366 32.46 -33.77 64.82
N LEU A 367 32.31 -33.32 66.07
CA LEU A 367 31.81 -31.98 66.38
C LEU A 367 32.86 -30.96 65.96
N VAL A 368 32.54 -30.15 64.95
CA VAL A 368 33.35 -29.00 64.54
C VAL A 368 32.55 -27.74 64.83
N SER A 369 33.06 -26.88 65.72
CA SER A 369 32.59 -25.50 65.82
C SER A 369 33.19 -24.71 64.66
N ASN A 370 32.34 -24.13 63.83
CA ASN A 370 32.79 -23.43 62.63
C ASN A 370 32.80 -21.92 62.89
N GLN A 371 33.99 -21.33 62.99
CA GLN A 371 34.19 -19.89 62.80
C GLN A 371 34.09 -19.60 61.31
N ALA A 372 33.13 -18.76 60.93
CA ALA A 372 32.86 -18.42 59.55
C ALA A 372 33.99 -17.56 58.95
N SER A 373 34.56 -17.97 57.81
CA SER A 373 35.33 -17.11 56.92
C SER A 373 35.19 -17.55 55.45
N SER A 374 34.71 -16.58 54.66
CA SER A 374 34.72 -16.36 53.21
C SER A 374 34.61 -17.54 52.24
N VAL A 375 33.44 -17.64 51.59
CA VAL A 375 33.27 -18.24 50.26
C VAL A 375 33.07 -17.10 49.26
N ALA A 376 33.90 -17.07 48.23
CA ALA A 376 33.79 -16.13 47.11
C ALA A 376 32.49 -16.39 46.33
N ALA A 377 31.69 -15.34 46.19
CA ALA A 377 30.40 -15.37 45.51
C ALA A 377 30.56 -15.29 43.99
N PHE A 378 29.72 -16.06 43.30
CA PHE A 378 29.41 -15.88 41.89
C PHE A 378 28.89 -14.45 41.61
N PRO A 379 29.15 -13.89 40.42
CA PRO A 379 28.72 -12.53 40.10
C PRO A 379 27.20 -12.48 39.91
N SER A 380 26.52 -12.03 40.95
CA SER A 380 25.16 -11.51 40.86
C SER A 380 25.25 -10.01 40.52
N CYS A 381 24.82 -9.64 39.32
CA CYS A 381 24.58 -8.23 39.00
C CYS A 381 23.35 -7.76 39.79
N SER A 382 23.60 -7.18 40.96
CA SER A 382 22.66 -6.28 41.62
C SER A 382 23.22 -4.87 41.49
N SER A 383 22.54 -4.01 40.74
CA SER A 383 22.78 -2.58 40.71
C SER A 383 22.09 -1.93 41.92
N THR A 384 22.90 -1.41 42.83
CA THR A 384 22.49 -0.61 43.99
C THR A 384 21.80 0.66 43.54
N VAL A 385 20.57 0.85 44.03
CA VAL A 385 19.84 2.11 44.01
C VAL A 385 20.51 3.05 45.03
N THR A 386 21.30 4.00 44.54
CA THR A 386 21.67 5.20 45.30
C THR A 386 20.41 6.04 45.46
N SER A 387 19.95 6.22 46.71
CA SER A 387 18.96 7.23 47.07
C SER A 387 19.62 8.61 47.03
N GLU A 388 19.70 9.19 45.84
CA GLU A 388 19.76 10.63 45.71
C GLU A 388 18.33 11.15 45.62
N ALA A 389 17.98 12.03 46.57
CA ALA A 389 16.79 12.83 46.53
C ALA A 389 16.78 13.66 45.24
N ARG A 390 16.12 13.15 44.21
CA ARG A 390 15.71 13.91 43.04
C ARG A 390 14.21 13.75 42.84
N SER A 391 13.60 14.90 42.63
CA SER A 391 12.20 15.11 42.27
C SER A 391 11.83 14.28 41.04
N ASP A 392 11.26 13.09 41.24
CA ASP A 392 10.74 12.28 40.15
C ASP A 392 9.23 12.49 40.00
N LYS A 393 8.88 13.43 39.12
CA LYS A 393 7.67 13.29 38.31
C LYS A 393 7.93 12.10 37.38
N PRO A 394 7.12 11.03 37.36
CA PRO A 394 7.29 9.96 36.38
C PRO A 394 7.06 10.56 34.99
N SER A 395 7.96 10.26 34.06
CA SER A 395 7.86 10.61 32.64
C SER A 395 6.73 9.81 31.98
N THR A 396 5.48 10.17 32.28
CA THR A 396 4.26 9.60 31.70
C THR A 396 4.02 10.06 30.26
N SER A 397 5.07 10.22 29.45
CA SER A 397 5.03 10.87 28.14
C SER A 397 5.28 9.95 26.93
N HIS A 398 5.34 8.62 27.10
CA HIS A 398 5.73 7.73 25.99
C HIS A 398 4.93 6.44 25.76
N TYR A 399 3.88 6.11 26.52
CA TYR A 399 3.03 4.96 26.14
C TYR A 399 2.08 5.36 25.01
N LYS A 400 2.23 4.71 23.84
CA LYS A 400 1.33 4.86 22.70
C LYS A 400 0.63 3.54 22.43
N MET A 401 -0.71 3.55 22.38
CA MET A 401 -1.45 2.35 22.02
C MET A 401 -1.16 1.96 20.57
N ARG A 402 -1.12 0.65 20.30
CA ARG A 402 -0.87 0.12 18.97
C ARG A 402 -1.89 0.65 17.96
N ARG A 403 -1.37 1.08 16.81
CA ARG A 403 -2.19 1.54 15.69
C ARG A 403 -2.40 0.39 14.72
N GLY A 404 -3.59 0.32 14.12
CA GLY A 404 -3.92 -0.68 13.11
C GLY A 404 -4.43 -2.01 13.65
N LEU A 405 -4.90 -2.07 14.91
CA LEU A 405 -5.63 -3.24 15.41
C LEU A 405 -6.85 -3.51 14.52
N GLU A 406 -7.02 -4.76 14.09
CA GLU A 406 -8.05 -5.15 13.13
C GLU A 406 -9.22 -5.89 13.80
N SER A 407 -9.05 -6.30 15.06
CA SER A 407 -10.04 -7.06 15.83
C SER A 407 -10.29 -6.54 17.24
N VAL A 408 -11.48 -6.82 17.77
CA VAL A 408 -11.82 -6.56 19.19
C VAL A 408 -10.99 -7.46 20.11
N LYS A 409 -10.54 -8.62 19.62
CA LYS A 409 -9.65 -9.54 20.35
C LYS A 409 -8.30 -8.90 20.63
N GLU A 410 -7.62 -8.38 19.60
CA GLU A 410 -6.32 -7.71 19.78
C GLU A 410 -6.43 -6.47 20.68
N LEU A 411 -7.55 -5.74 20.58
CA LEU A 411 -7.83 -4.60 21.45
C LEU A 411 -8.02 -5.02 22.90
N TRP A 412 -8.67 -6.16 23.13
CA TRP A 412 -8.86 -6.72 24.48
C TRP A 412 -7.55 -7.27 25.05
N GLU A 413 -6.69 -7.87 24.23
CA GLU A 413 -5.35 -8.33 24.61
C GLU A 413 -4.44 -7.17 25.03
N GLU A 414 -4.40 -6.05 24.28
CA GLU A 414 -3.68 -4.83 24.69
C GLU A 414 -4.18 -4.28 26.02
N TRP A 415 -5.50 -4.35 26.26
CA TRP A 415 -6.13 -3.87 27.47
C TRP A 415 -5.83 -4.73 28.71
N SER A 416 -5.82 -6.06 28.54
CA SER A 416 -5.80 -7.01 29.65
C SER A 416 -4.43 -7.62 29.96
N VAL A 417 -3.61 -7.81 28.92
CA VAL A 417 -2.29 -8.48 29.02
C VAL A 417 -1.16 -7.52 28.64
N GLY A 418 -1.42 -6.58 27.73
CA GLY A 418 -0.39 -5.73 27.15
C GLY A 418 0.37 -6.43 26.03
N PHE A 419 1.22 -5.68 25.32
CA PHE A 419 2.07 -6.20 24.25
C PHE A 419 3.55 -5.99 24.58
N ASP A 420 4.42 -6.88 24.08
CA ASP A 420 5.89 -6.80 24.20
C ASP A 420 6.41 -6.71 25.65
N GLY A 421 5.70 -7.32 26.61
CA GLY A 421 6.03 -7.25 28.04
C GLY A 421 5.73 -5.90 28.68
N GLY A 422 5.06 -4.99 27.97
CA GLY A 422 4.62 -3.69 28.46
C GLY A 422 3.40 -3.79 29.39
N THR A 423 3.24 -2.79 30.26
CA THR A 423 2.13 -2.70 31.22
C THR A 423 0.76 -2.71 30.51
N PRO A 424 -0.21 -3.54 30.94
CA PRO A 424 -1.56 -3.54 30.39
C PRO A 424 -2.21 -2.15 30.47
N VAL A 425 -2.97 -1.77 29.45
CA VAL A 425 -3.62 -0.44 29.41
C VAL A 425 -4.61 -0.26 30.58
N ARG A 426 -5.20 -1.34 31.09
CA ARG A 426 -6.03 -1.31 32.30
C ARG A 426 -5.27 -0.79 33.52
N GLU A 427 -4.05 -1.26 33.76
CA GLU A 427 -3.24 -0.83 34.91
C GLU A 427 -2.80 0.63 34.78
N LEU A 428 -2.54 1.08 33.55
CA LEU A 428 -2.23 2.49 33.27
C LEU A 428 -3.43 3.40 33.58
N GLU A 429 -4.65 2.98 33.21
CA GLU A 429 -5.86 3.70 33.56
C GLU A 429 -6.15 3.68 35.07
N GLU A 430 -5.95 2.55 35.76
CA GLU A 430 -6.17 2.44 37.20
C GLU A 430 -5.21 3.31 38.02
N ARG A 431 -3.92 3.34 37.64
CA ARG A 431 -2.89 4.11 38.37
C ARG A 431 -2.90 5.61 38.05
N TYR A 432 -3.24 5.98 36.82
CA TYR A 432 -3.03 7.36 36.33
C TYR A 432 -4.27 7.99 35.67
N GLY A 433 -5.41 7.29 35.63
CA GLY A 433 -6.63 7.77 34.96
C GLY A 433 -6.41 7.97 33.46
N THR A 434 -6.79 9.14 32.92
CA THR A 434 -6.47 9.50 31.52
C THR A 434 -5.16 10.29 31.40
N LYS A 435 -4.44 10.53 32.50
CA LYS A 435 -3.25 11.39 32.52
C LYS A 435 -1.99 10.68 32.00
N TRP A 436 -2.02 9.36 31.81
CA TRP A 436 -0.93 8.61 31.17
C TRP A 436 -0.82 8.85 29.66
N CYS A 437 -1.87 9.36 29.01
CA CYS A 437 -1.88 9.66 27.58
C CYS A 437 -1.90 11.18 27.31
N ASP A 438 -1.16 11.61 26.28
CA ASP A 438 -1.19 12.97 25.77
C ASP A 438 -2.55 13.31 25.11
N ALA A 439 -2.76 14.58 24.72
CA ALA A 439 -4.05 15.03 24.20
C ALA A 439 -4.48 14.32 22.90
N ASP A 440 -3.53 13.91 22.07
CA ASP A 440 -3.80 13.24 20.79
C ASP A 440 -4.12 11.76 21.01
N GLU A 441 -3.38 11.10 21.91
CA GLU A 441 -3.56 9.71 22.30
C GLU A 441 -4.86 9.50 23.08
N ARG A 442 -5.28 10.49 23.89
CA ARG A 442 -6.51 10.43 24.69
C ARG A 442 -7.77 10.25 23.85
N ARG A 443 -7.83 10.84 22.64
CA ARG A 443 -8.97 10.66 21.72
C ARG A 443 -9.05 9.25 21.16
N PHE A 444 -7.90 8.62 20.92
CA PHE A 444 -7.83 7.24 20.47
C PHE A 444 -8.18 6.28 21.61
N PHE A 445 -7.60 6.52 22.80
CA PHE A 445 -7.89 5.76 24.00
C PHE A 445 -9.38 5.77 24.36
N ASN A 446 -10.02 6.96 24.43
CA ASN A 446 -11.44 7.06 24.78
C ASN A 446 -12.35 6.29 23.80
N ARG A 447 -11.95 6.21 22.53
CA ARG A 447 -12.66 5.46 21.51
C ARG A 447 -12.54 3.94 21.72
N CYS A 448 -11.33 3.47 21.98
CA CYS A 448 -11.07 2.08 22.33
C CYS A 448 -11.79 1.69 23.63
N ARG A 449 -11.77 2.60 24.62
CA ARG A 449 -12.44 2.45 25.91
C ARG A 449 -13.94 2.24 25.77
N SER A 450 -14.62 2.90 24.84
CA SER A 450 -16.05 2.65 24.57
C SER A 450 -16.31 1.19 24.17
N VAL A 451 -15.45 0.58 23.36
CA VAL A 451 -15.58 -0.83 22.94
C VAL A 451 -15.28 -1.78 24.11
N LEU A 452 -14.24 -1.48 24.89
CA LEU A 452 -13.86 -2.27 26.06
C LEU A 452 -14.95 -2.27 27.14
N ASN A 453 -15.53 -1.10 27.42
CA ASN A 453 -16.65 -0.95 28.34
C ASN A 453 -17.87 -1.76 27.87
N PHE A 454 -18.13 -1.80 26.56
CA PHE A 454 -19.23 -2.59 26.01
C PHE A 454 -19.02 -4.10 26.17
N VAL A 455 -17.80 -4.60 25.93
CA VAL A 455 -17.45 -6.00 26.20
C VAL A 455 -17.61 -6.35 27.68
N GLN A 456 -17.15 -5.46 28.57
CA GLN A 456 -17.32 -5.63 30.02
C GLN A 456 -18.79 -5.62 30.44
N GLN A 457 -19.60 -4.76 29.83
CA GLN A 457 -21.05 -4.70 30.07
C GLN A 457 -21.71 -6.02 29.69
N LEU A 458 -21.48 -6.51 28.47
CA LEU A 458 -22.02 -7.79 28.00
C LEU A 458 -21.58 -8.95 28.89
N SER A 459 -20.31 -8.99 29.28
CA SER A 459 -19.81 -10.05 30.17
C SER A 459 -20.50 -10.03 31.55
N ARG A 460 -20.86 -8.86 32.09
CA ARG A 460 -21.58 -8.74 33.38
C ARG A 460 -23.07 -9.07 33.26
N GLU A 461 -23.65 -8.86 32.09
CA GLU A 461 -25.03 -9.25 31.79
C GLU A 461 -25.11 -10.78 31.62
N ASP A 462 -24.21 -11.39 30.84
CA ASP A 462 -24.15 -12.84 30.65
C ASP A 462 -23.85 -13.61 31.95
N GLN A 463 -23.00 -13.06 32.83
CA GLN A 463 -22.76 -13.67 34.15
C GLN A 463 -24.03 -13.70 35.02
N ARG A 464 -24.92 -12.71 34.88
CA ARG A 464 -26.18 -12.62 35.62
C ARG A 464 -27.26 -13.52 35.03
N ASP A 465 -27.33 -13.59 33.69
CA ASP A 465 -28.41 -14.27 32.99
C ASP A 465 -28.17 -15.78 32.83
N ALA A 466 -26.92 -16.27 32.94
CA ALA A 466 -26.55 -17.62 32.51
C ALA A 466 -25.65 -18.46 33.42
N CYS A 467 -25.24 -17.95 34.60
CA CYS A 467 -24.29 -18.64 35.51
C CYS A 467 -22.98 -19.10 34.83
N VAL A 468 -22.52 -18.37 33.80
CA VAL A 468 -21.28 -18.67 33.06
C VAL A 468 -20.08 -18.04 33.78
N GLY A 469 -18.96 -18.77 33.88
CA GLY A 469 -17.72 -18.27 34.47
C GLY A 469 -17.21 -16.99 33.79
N ALA A 470 -16.65 -16.07 34.58
CA ALA A 470 -16.33 -14.70 34.13
C ALA A 470 -15.40 -14.62 32.91
N ASP A 471 -14.41 -15.51 32.83
CA ASP A 471 -13.47 -15.60 31.70
C ASP A 471 -14.16 -16.08 30.41
N VAL A 472 -15.08 -17.03 30.51
CA VAL A 472 -15.83 -17.57 29.37
C VAL A 472 -16.82 -16.52 28.84
N ALA A 473 -17.53 -15.84 29.73
CA ALA A 473 -18.44 -14.75 29.36
C ALA A 473 -17.69 -13.61 28.63
N THR A 474 -16.50 -13.26 29.11
CA THR A 474 -15.66 -12.24 28.47
C THR A 474 -15.21 -12.68 27.07
N LYS A 475 -14.73 -13.92 26.91
CA LYS A 475 -14.29 -14.46 25.61
C LYS A 475 -15.43 -14.51 24.58
N LEU A 476 -16.62 -14.93 25.00
CA LEU A 476 -17.81 -14.94 24.15
C LEU A 476 -18.22 -13.52 23.75
N ALA A 477 -18.25 -12.58 24.69
CA ALA A 477 -18.54 -11.18 24.40
C ALA A 477 -17.55 -10.58 23.38
N VAL A 478 -16.24 -10.78 23.57
CA VAL A 478 -15.21 -10.35 22.60
C VAL A 478 -15.48 -10.95 21.21
N HIS A 479 -15.75 -12.25 21.15
CA HIS A 479 -16.00 -12.95 19.89
C HIS A 479 -17.24 -12.42 19.17
N TYR A 480 -18.40 -12.35 19.83
CA TYR A 480 -19.65 -11.95 19.18
C TYR A 480 -19.70 -10.46 18.82
N VAL A 481 -19.04 -9.61 19.59
CA VAL A 481 -18.87 -8.19 19.22
C VAL A 481 -18.00 -8.06 17.97
N ASP A 482 -16.90 -8.82 17.88
CA ASP A 482 -16.03 -8.80 16.69
C ASP A 482 -16.71 -9.42 15.46
N ASP A 483 -17.40 -10.55 15.65
CA ASP A 483 -18.12 -11.25 14.58
C ASP A 483 -19.25 -10.40 14.01
N THR A 484 -20.07 -9.79 14.87
CA THR A 484 -21.18 -8.91 14.43
C THR A 484 -20.66 -7.66 13.72
N ARG A 485 -19.50 -7.15 14.14
CA ARG A 485 -18.81 -6.08 13.41
C ARG A 485 -18.32 -6.56 12.03
N LYS A 486 -17.73 -7.76 11.94
CA LYS A 486 -17.20 -8.35 10.71
C LYS A 486 -18.29 -8.71 9.71
N THR A 487 -19.39 -9.33 10.14
CA THR A 487 -20.55 -9.65 9.28
C THR A 487 -21.15 -8.38 8.66
N ARG A 488 -21.17 -7.28 9.42
CA ARG A 488 -21.61 -5.95 8.95
C ARG A 488 -20.54 -5.19 8.15
N ARG A 489 -19.35 -5.77 7.95
CA ARG A 489 -18.18 -5.19 7.26
C ARG A 489 -17.80 -3.81 7.81
N LYS A 490 -17.79 -3.65 9.14
CA LYS A 490 -17.51 -2.39 9.84
C LYS A 490 -16.13 -2.38 10.51
N THR A 491 -15.58 -1.17 10.70
CA THR A 491 -14.28 -0.98 11.38
C THR A 491 -14.45 -0.87 12.90
N LEU A 492 -13.38 -1.04 13.67
CA LEU A 492 -13.39 -0.78 15.12
C LEU A 492 -13.79 0.66 15.46
N ASN A 493 -13.41 1.62 14.63
CA ASN A 493 -13.84 3.01 14.78
C ASN A 493 -15.35 3.17 14.57
N TRP A 494 -15.94 2.46 13.60
CA TRP A 494 -17.40 2.45 13.47
C TRP A 494 -18.05 1.83 14.72
N LEU A 495 -17.52 0.70 15.18
CA LEU A 495 -18.01 -0.01 16.37
C LEU A 495 -18.08 0.91 17.58
N SER A 496 -16.99 1.62 17.90
CA SER A 496 -16.93 2.54 19.07
C SER A 496 -18.00 3.64 19.10
N LYS A 497 -18.59 4.00 17.95
CA LYS A 497 -19.61 5.05 17.82
C LYS A 497 -21.03 4.49 17.69
N ASN A 498 -21.18 3.19 17.48
CA ASN A 498 -22.44 2.54 17.07
C ASN A 498 -22.76 1.31 17.92
N ILE A 499 -22.23 1.21 19.14
CA ILE A 499 -22.49 0.10 20.07
C ILE A 499 -23.99 -0.14 20.26
N ALA A 500 -24.79 0.93 20.41
CA ALA A 500 -26.24 0.82 20.58
C ALA A 500 -26.95 0.10 19.41
N LEU A 501 -26.43 0.22 18.18
CA LEU A 501 -27.02 -0.40 16.99
C LEU A 501 -26.79 -1.91 16.91
N ILE A 502 -25.79 -2.44 17.60
CA ILE A 502 -25.46 -3.86 17.61
C ILE A 502 -25.76 -4.54 18.95
N HIS A 503 -26.01 -3.76 20.00
CA HIS A 503 -26.23 -4.25 21.36
C HIS A 503 -27.30 -5.34 21.40
N GLY A 504 -28.48 -5.07 20.82
CA GLY A 504 -29.59 -6.03 20.79
C GLY A 504 -29.22 -7.33 20.06
N GLU A 505 -28.60 -7.23 18.88
CA GLU A 505 -28.21 -8.40 18.07
C GLU A 505 -27.14 -9.26 18.78
N VAL A 506 -26.10 -8.62 19.31
CA VAL A 506 -25.02 -9.33 20.03
C VAL A 506 -25.58 -10.03 21.27
N LYS A 507 -26.44 -9.35 22.03
CA LYS A 507 -27.10 -9.94 23.21
C LYS A 507 -27.99 -11.12 22.85
N SER A 508 -28.82 -11.01 21.81
CA SER A 508 -29.65 -12.14 21.35
C SER A 508 -28.82 -13.34 20.92
N ARG A 509 -27.68 -13.12 20.26
CA ARG A 509 -26.77 -14.20 19.83
C ARG A 509 -26.03 -14.86 21.00
N LEU A 510 -25.65 -14.09 22.02
CA LEU A 510 -25.07 -14.61 23.26
C LEU A 510 -26.07 -15.50 24.00
N ILE A 511 -27.30 -15.02 24.21
CA ILE A 511 -28.37 -15.79 24.86
C ILE A 511 -28.68 -17.09 24.10
N ALA A 512 -28.83 -17.02 22.77
CA ALA A 512 -29.12 -18.19 21.94
C ALA A 512 -28.02 -19.27 22.03
N ARG A 513 -26.75 -18.87 22.10
CA ARG A 513 -25.62 -19.79 22.24
C ARG A 513 -25.63 -20.50 23.61
N ILE A 514 -25.93 -19.75 24.66
CA ILE A 514 -26.03 -20.27 26.03
C ILE A 514 -27.19 -21.27 26.15
N SER A 515 -28.36 -20.96 25.58
CA SER A 515 -29.49 -21.89 25.54
C SER A 515 -29.16 -23.19 24.81
N LEU A 516 -28.42 -23.12 23.70
CA LEU A 516 -27.98 -24.31 22.96
C LEU A 516 -27.01 -25.18 23.75
N ASP A 517 -26.05 -24.58 24.47
CA ASP A 517 -25.09 -25.32 25.29
C ASP A 517 -25.78 -25.92 26.54
N GLN A 518 -26.78 -25.26 27.14
CA GLN A 518 -27.62 -25.83 28.21
C GLN A 518 -28.48 -27.01 27.72
N VAL A 519 -29.11 -26.91 26.54
CA VAL A 519 -29.90 -28.01 25.93
C VAL A 519 -28.99 -29.19 25.54
N ALA A 520 -27.78 -28.92 25.05
CA ALA A 520 -26.80 -29.96 24.76
C ALA A 520 -26.35 -30.69 26.04
N THR A 521 -26.15 -29.94 27.14
CA THR A 521 -25.77 -30.50 28.45
C THR A 521 -26.91 -31.30 29.07
N GLN A 522 -28.16 -30.85 28.97
CA GLN A 522 -29.35 -31.60 29.43
C GLN A 522 -29.60 -32.88 28.61
N ARG A 523 -29.42 -32.85 27.28
CA ARG A 523 -29.47 -34.06 26.43
C ARG A 523 -28.38 -35.07 26.79
N TRP A 524 -27.20 -34.59 27.16
CA TRP A 524 -26.09 -35.44 27.58
C TRP A 524 -26.36 -36.12 28.94
N ILE A 525 -27.01 -35.42 29.88
CA ILE A 525 -27.43 -35.97 31.17
C ILE A 525 -28.60 -36.96 31.02
N SER A 526 -29.57 -36.66 30.16
CA SER A 526 -30.72 -37.56 29.89
C SER A 526 -30.31 -38.90 29.27
N HIS A 527 -29.17 -38.99 28.57
CA HIS A 527 -28.67 -40.23 27.98
C HIS A 527 -27.89 -41.14 28.96
N ARG A 528 -27.57 -40.68 30.19
CA ARG A 528 -26.97 -41.53 31.24
C ARG A 528 -27.97 -42.03 32.29
N GLY A 529 -29.24 -41.61 32.22
CA GLY A 529 -30.27 -41.92 33.21
C GLY A 529 -31.13 -43.15 32.95
N GLN A 530 -30.89 -43.92 31.87
CA GLN A 530 -31.58 -45.20 31.66
C GLN A 530 -30.62 -46.35 31.97
N PRO A 531 -30.88 -47.17 33.02
CA PRO A 531 -30.26 -48.47 33.14
C PRO A 531 -30.80 -49.40 32.05
N LEU A 532 -29.94 -50.34 31.63
CA LEU A 532 -30.15 -51.36 30.61
C LEU A 532 -31.52 -52.05 30.63
#